data_AF-A0AAJ8DMY5-F1
#
_entry.id   AF-A0AAJ8DMY5-F1
#
_cell.length_a   1.000
_cell.length_b   1.000
_cell.length_c   1.000
_cell.angle_alpha   90.00
_cell.angle_beta   90.00
_cell.angle_gamma   90.00
#
_symmetry.space_group_name_H-M   'P 1'
#
loop_
_entity.id
_entity.type
_entity.pdbx_description
1 polymer ?
#
loop_
_entity_poly.entity_id
_entity_poly.type
_entity_poly.pdbx_seq_one_letter_code
_entity_poly.pdbx_strand_id
1 'polypeptide(L)'
;MAERRRRRKSWWWPFIESEPEPEPTPSPTFKEPWRKISWGEKQRDLQYVQEYRPENGDIKHLRILLYGPVGGGKSSFINSVSTVMRGRTTIPAAASATTSDTSFTRQYKTHQIRKGRGNPKTFYPFVFNDMMGLEEGSDSGVRADDIKLAMKGHVIEDHKFNPACPLSDEDPGYNQTPSPDDRVHVLVCVISANSSEIKEPILQKMSSIRETARDLGSTLVDN
;
A
#
# COMPACT_ATOMS: atom_id res chain seq x y z
N MET A 1 43.11 57.83 37.25
CA MET A 1 43.40 56.97 36.08
C MET A 1 42.08 56.61 35.43
N ALA A 2 41.91 56.97 34.17
CA ALA A 2 40.60 57.24 33.56
C ALA A 2 39.90 56.02 32.96
N GLU A 3 38.59 55.99 33.23
CA GLU A 3 37.49 55.20 32.70
C GLU A 3 37.57 54.87 31.19
N ARG A 4 37.53 53.58 30.84
CA ARG A 4 37.37 53.09 29.46
C ARG A 4 35.94 53.34 28.97
N ARG A 5 35.72 54.47 28.28
CA ARG A 5 34.47 54.76 27.55
C ARG A 5 34.28 53.80 26.36
N ARG A 6 33.26 52.93 26.45
CA ARG A 6 32.69 52.19 25.31
C ARG A 6 32.15 53.18 24.26
N ARG A 7 32.77 53.24 23.09
CA ARG A 7 32.19 53.90 21.91
C ARG A 7 31.12 52.99 21.31
N ARG A 8 29.84 53.35 21.49
CA ARG A 8 28.72 52.79 20.71
C ARG A 8 28.92 53.21 19.26
N LYS A 9 29.37 52.30 18.39
CA LYS A 9 29.30 52.50 16.95
C LYS A 9 27.85 52.28 16.53
N SER A 10 27.19 53.36 16.13
CA SER A 10 25.89 53.35 15.48
C SER A 10 26.04 52.73 14.10
N TRP A 11 25.52 51.52 13.90
CA TRP A 11 25.34 50.94 12.58
C TRP A 11 23.98 51.40 12.07
N TRP A 12 23.96 52.54 11.37
CA TRP A 12 22.85 52.89 10.49
C TRP A 12 22.99 52.04 9.24
N TRP A 13 22.11 51.05 9.07
CA TRP A 13 21.88 50.42 7.77
C TRP A 13 20.68 51.12 7.13
N PRO A 14 20.77 51.61 5.87
CA PRO A 14 19.61 52.10 5.17
C PRO A 14 18.65 50.92 4.94
N PHE A 15 17.39 51.10 5.34
CA PHE A 15 16.30 50.20 5.02
C PHE A 15 16.07 50.28 3.52
N ILE A 16 16.63 49.31 2.77
CA ILE A 16 16.30 49.10 1.37
C ILE A 16 14.92 48.44 1.38
N GLU A 17 13.92 49.18 0.93
CA GLU A 17 12.60 48.65 0.64
C GLU A 17 12.76 47.66 -0.52
N SER A 18 12.77 46.36 -0.20
CA SER A 18 12.86 45.30 -1.21
C SER A 18 11.57 45.29 -2.02
N GLU A 19 11.65 45.50 -3.32
CA GLU A 19 10.54 45.22 -4.24
C GLU A 19 10.00 43.81 -3.97
N PRO A 20 8.67 43.64 -3.91
CA PRO A 20 8.09 42.32 -3.74
C PRO A 20 8.51 41.42 -4.90
N GLU A 21 9.11 40.27 -4.60
CA GLU A 21 9.38 39.23 -5.61
C GLU A 21 8.08 38.93 -6.38
N PRO A 22 8.13 38.84 -7.71
CA PRO A 22 6.96 38.48 -8.49
C PRO A 22 6.44 37.11 -8.02
N GLU A 23 5.14 37.03 -7.73
CA GLU A 23 4.52 35.77 -7.32
C GLU A 23 4.86 34.66 -8.33
N PRO A 24 5.23 33.45 -7.85
CA PRO A 24 5.53 32.35 -8.74
C PRO A 24 4.34 32.11 -9.67
N THR A 25 4.60 32.13 -10.97
CA THR A 25 3.57 31.89 -11.98
C THR A 25 2.89 30.55 -11.66
N PRO A 26 1.54 30.52 -11.58
CA PRO A 26 0.82 29.28 -11.32
C PRO A 26 1.23 28.28 -12.41
N SER A 27 1.62 27.08 -11.99
CA SER A 27 1.98 26.00 -12.91
C SER A 27 0.84 25.86 -13.93
N PRO A 28 1.14 25.72 -15.24
CA PRO A 28 0.10 25.65 -16.24
C PRO A 28 -0.76 24.43 -15.97
N THR A 29 -1.95 24.65 -15.41
CA THR A 29 -2.99 23.63 -15.30
C THR A 29 -3.27 23.15 -16.72
N PHE A 30 -3.03 21.86 -16.98
CA PHE A 30 -3.23 21.30 -18.32
C PHE A 30 -4.66 21.61 -18.80
N LYS A 31 -4.80 22.34 -19.91
CA LYS A 31 -6.10 22.72 -20.50
C LYS A 31 -6.91 21.49 -20.92
N GLU A 32 -6.22 20.42 -21.26
CA GLU A 32 -6.80 19.11 -21.56
C GLU A 32 -6.25 18.07 -20.59
N PRO A 33 -7.02 17.03 -20.24
CA PRO A 33 -6.52 15.94 -19.42
C PRO A 33 -5.25 15.35 -20.02
N TRP A 34 -4.20 15.22 -19.20
CA TRP A 34 -2.90 14.66 -19.59
C TRP A 34 -2.99 13.26 -20.22
N ARG A 35 -4.10 12.52 -19.96
CA ARG A 35 -4.54 11.36 -20.72
C ARG A 35 -6.07 11.35 -20.84
N LYS A 36 -6.58 11.04 -22.04
CA LYS A 36 -7.98 10.64 -22.25
C LYS A 36 -8.14 9.18 -21.79
N ILE A 37 -8.75 8.98 -20.63
CA ILE A 37 -9.02 7.64 -20.11
C ILE A 37 -10.42 7.22 -20.59
N SER A 38 -10.47 6.22 -21.46
CA SER A 38 -11.72 5.52 -21.77
C SER A 38 -12.06 4.59 -20.61
N TRP A 39 -12.94 5.02 -19.72
CA TRP A 39 -13.34 4.25 -18.52
C TRP A 39 -14.18 3.00 -18.80
N GLY A 40 -14.27 2.56 -20.07
CA GLY A 40 -15.11 1.45 -20.49
C GLY A 40 -16.57 1.63 -20.11
N GLU A 41 -17.30 0.52 -20.04
CA GLU A 41 -18.66 0.49 -19.50
C GLU A 41 -18.65 0.29 -17.99
N LYS A 42 -18.32 1.35 -17.25
CA LYS A 42 -18.26 1.36 -15.78
C LYS A 42 -19.42 0.63 -15.09
N GLN A 43 -20.64 0.77 -15.61
CA GLN A 43 -21.82 0.13 -15.04
C GLN A 43 -21.79 -1.39 -15.19
N ARG A 44 -21.32 -1.89 -16.33
CA ARG A 44 -21.15 -3.32 -16.62
C ARG A 44 -20.10 -3.93 -15.69
N ASP A 45 -18.96 -3.27 -15.55
CA ASP A 45 -17.85 -3.74 -14.70
C ASP A 45 -18.25 -3.75 -13.21
N LEU A 46 -18.96 -2.71 -12.76
CA LEU A 46 -19.50 -2.66 -11.39
C LEU A 46 -20.51 -3.77 -11.14
N GLN A 47 -21.38 -4.06 -12.12
CA GLN A 47 -22.35 -5.15 -12.01
C GLN A 47 -21.64 -6.51 -11.93
N TYR A 48 -20.64 -6.75 -12.78
CA TYR A 48 -19.83 -7.96 -12.73
C TYR A 48 -19.21 -8.19 -11.35
N VAL A 49 -18.58 -7.16 -10.77
CA VAL A 49 -17.99 -7.26 -9.41
C VAL A 49 -19.05 -7.47 -8.33
N GLN A 50 -20.26 -6.91 -8.50
CA GLN A 50 -21.36 -7.09 -7.55
C GLN A 50 -21.97 -8.49 -7.57
N GLU A 51 -21.96 -9.14 -8.72
CA GLU A 51 -22.55 -10.47 -8.94
C GLU A 51 -21.51 -11.60 -8.86
N TYR A 52 -20.21 -11.26 -8.88
CA TYR A 52 -19.11 -12.21 -8.77
C TYR A 52 -19.31 -13.14 -7.57
N ARG A 53 -19.07 -14.42 -7.81
CA ARG A 53 -18.98 -15.49 -6.81
C ARG A 53 -17.84 -16.42 -7.21
N PRO A 54 -17.02 -16.89 -6.27
CA PRO A 54 -16.06 -17.95 -6.54
C PRO A 54 -16.76 -19.17 -7.15
N GLU A 55 -16.16 -19.76 -8.17
CA GLU A 55 -16.69 -20.97 -8.83
C GLU A 55 -16.48 -22.21 -7.96
N ASN A 56 -15.37 -22.27 -7.24
CA ASN A 56 -15.06 -23.34 -6.29
C ASN A 56 -15.80 -23.11 -4.97
N GLY A 57 -16.62 -24.08 -4.55
CA GLY A 57 -17.38 -24.03 -3.30
C GLY A 57 -16.54 -24.02 -2.02
N ASP A 58 -15.28 -24.46 -2.10
CA ASP A 58 -14.34 -24.43 -0.98
C ASP A 58 -13.70 -23.04 -0.76
N ILE A 59 -13.84 -22.14 -1.75
CA ILE A 59 -13.32 -20.77 -1.70
C ILE A 59 -14.49 -19.82 -1.44
N LYS A 60 -14.50 -19.16 -0.28
CA LYS A 60 -15.53 -18.19 0.10
C LYS A 60 -15.17 -16.79 -0.37
N HIS A 61 -13.88 -16.47 -0.40
CA HIS A 61 -13.35 -15.15 -0.71
C HIS A 61 -12.20 -15.22 -1.72
N LEU A 62 -12.30 -14.42 -2.78
CA LEU A 62 -11.14 -14.11 -3.61
C LEU A 62 -10.19 -13.21 -2.82
N ARG A 63 -9.06 -13.78 -2.38
CA ARG A 63 -8.04 -13.08 -1.58
C ARG A 63 -6.99 -12.39 -2.45
N ILE A 64 -6.92 -11.06 -2.33
CA ILE A 64 -6.05 -10.19 -3.12
C ILE A 64 -4.95 -9.61 -2.22
N LEU A 65 -3.70 -10.03 -2.40
CA LEU A 65 -2.57 -9.54 -1.61
C LEU A 65 -1.89 -8.35 -2.30
N LEU A 66 -1.74 -7.24 -1.58
CA LEU A 66 -0.96 -6.09 -2.05
C LEU A 66 0.46 -6.16 -1.50
N TYR A 67 1.44 -6.10 -2.39
CA TYR A 67 2.85 -6.03 -2.04
C TYR A 67 3.57 -4.92 -2.81
N GLY A 68 4.76 -4.53 -2.34
CA GLY A 68 5.57 -3.51 -2.98
C GLY A 68 6.30 -2.63 -1.97
N PRO A 69 7.12 -1.68 -2.46
CA PRO A 69 7.93 -0.81 -1.63
C PRO A 69 7.13 -0.07 -0.55
N VAL A 70 7.80 0.29 0.55
CA VAL A 70 7.25 1.28 1.49
C VAL A 70 6.98 2.59 0.76
N GLY A 71 5.91 3.28 1.15
CA GLY A 71 5.45 4.48 0.45
C GLY A 71 4.79 4.24 -0.91
N GLY A 72 4.69 2.99 -1.38
CA GLY A 72 4.05 2.66 -2.66
C GLY A 72 2.54 2.97 -2.74
N GLY A 73 1.86 3.16 -1.61
CA GLY A 73 0.44 3.49 -1.57
C GLY A 73 -0.51 2.29 -1.51
N LYS A 74 -0.04 1.11 -1.05
CA LYS A 74 -0.83 -0.12 -0.89
C LYS A 74 -2.14 0.09 -0.12
N SER A 75 -2.05 0.60 1.11
CA SER A 75 -3.23 0.87 1.94
C SER A 75 -4.14 1.95 1.32
N SER A 76 -3.54 2.96 0.68
CA SER A 76 -4.29 4.03 -0.03
C SER A 76 -5.07 3.50 -1.23
N PHE A 77 -4.54 2.50 -1.93
CA PHE A 77 -5.24 1.80 -3.01
C PHE A 77 -6.47 1.08 -2.47
N ILE A 78 -6.35 0.33 -1.38
CA ILE A 78 -7.49 -0.38 -0.75
C ILE A 78 -8.57 0.62 -0.32
N ASN A 79 -8.18 1.75 0.27
CA ASN A 79 -9.11 2.82 0.65
C ASN A 79 -9.87 3.39 -0.56
N SER A 80 -9.17 3.58 -1.68
CA SER A 80 -9.76 4.04 -2.94
C SER A 80 -10.80 3.03 -3.45
N VAL A 81 -10.45 1.74 -3.50
CA VAL A 81 -11.37 0.68 -3.94
C VAL A 81 -12.58 0.59 -3.01
N SER A 82 -12.36 0.60 -1.69
CA SER A 82 -13.45 0.56 -0.71
C SER A 82 -14.42 1.74 -0.88
N THR A 83 -13.90 2.94 -1.15
CA THR A 83 -14.73 4.14 -1.38
C THR A 83 -15.59 4.01 -2.62
N VAL A 84 -15.02 3.53 -3.74
CA VAL A 84 -15.75 3.32 -5.00
C VAL A 84 -16.83 2.25 -4.83
N MET A 85 -16.48 1.11 -4.24
CA MET A 85 -17.40 -0.04 -4.09
C MET A 85 -18.56 0.21 -3.12
N ARG A 86 -18.39 1.14 -2.17
CA ARG A 86 -19.43 1.55 -1.22
C ARG A 86 -20.25 2.75 -1.70
N GLY A 87 -19.81 3.45 -2.75
CA GLY A 87 -20.46 4.66 -3.26
C GLY A 87 -20.43 5.85 -2.30
N ARG A 88 -19.55 5.84 -1.29
CA ARG A 88 -19.30 6.93 -0.33
C ARG A 88 -17.86 6.86 0.18
N THR A 89 -17.25 8.01 0.45
CA THR A 89 -15.94 8.10 1.11
C THR A 89 -16.00 7.40 2.47
N THR A 90 -15.27 6.30 2.60
CA THR A 90 -15.04 5.65 3.89
C THR A 90 -13.54 5.59 4.09
N ILE A 91 -13.08 5.95 5.29
CA ILE A 91 -11.70 5.75 5.74
C ILE A 91 -11.72 4.55 6.72
N PRO A 92 -11.68 3.29 6.25
CA PRO A 92 -11.53 2.14 7.13
C PRO A 92 -10.07 1.82 7.45
N ALA A 93 -9.10 2.26 6.63
CA ALA A 93 -7.67 2.14 6.97
C ALA A 93 -7.12 3.52 7.34
N ALA A 94 -6.41 3.60 8.46
CA ALA A 94 -5.65 4.78 8.87
C ALA A 94 -4.62 5.14 7.78
N ALA A 95 -5.04 5.94 6.81
CA ALA A 95 -4.15 6.62 5.89
C ALA A 95 -3.98 8.03 6.44
N SER A 96 -2.84 8.29 7.09
CA SER A 96 -2.38 9.66 7.27
C SER A 96 -1.10 9.82 6.47
N ALA A 97 -1.15 10.77 5.54
CA ALA A 97 -0.01 11.26 4.82
C ALA A 97 0.83 12.13 5.75
N THR A 98 2.03 11.69 6.12
CA THR A 98 3.19 12.54 6.44
C THR A 98 4.40 11.66 6.74
N THR A 99 5.44 11.80 5.90
CA THR A 99 6.85 11.68 6.27
C THR A 99 7.20 10.63 7.33
N SER A 100 7.38 9.36 6.92
CA SER A 100 8.24 8.47 7.69
C SER A 100 8.95 7.50 6.75
N ASP A 101 10.25 7.37 6.93
CA ASP A 101 11.13 6.47 6.17
C ASP A 101 10.94 4.99 6.56
N THR A 102 9.82 4.64 7.20
CA THR A 102 9.53 3.29 7.72
C THR A 102 8.10 2.88 7.42
N SER A 103 7.88 1.58 7.31
CA SER A 103 6.55 0.98 7.12
C SER A 103 5.54 1.33 8.22
N PHE A 104 4.44 1.96 7.82
CA PHE A 104 3.31 2.29 8.70
C PHE A 104 2.46 1.06 9.04
N THR A 105 2.13 0.24 8.03
CA THR A 105 1.50 -1.07 8.23
C THR A 105 2.56 -2.05 8.72
N ARG A 106 2.48 -2.46 9.99
CA ARG A 106 3.41 -3.45 10.58
C ARG A 106 2.81 -4.85 10.73
N GLN A 107 1.55 -5.01 10.33
CA GLN A 107 0.76 -6.23 10.55
C GLN A 107 0.12 -6.71 9.26
N TYR A 108 -0.14 -8.01 9.19
CA TYR A 108 -0.97 -8.60 8.15
C TYR A 108 -2.44 -8.31 8.43
N LYS A 109 -3.11 -7.55 7.56
CA LYS A 109 -4.50 -7.13 7.77
C LYS A 109 -5.41 -7.50 6.62
N THR A 110 -6.58 -8.02 6.93
CA THR A 110 -7.62 -8.36 5.96
C THR A 110 -8.70 -7.28 5.93
N HIS A 111 -8.85 -6.65 4.78
CA HIS A 111 -9.86 -5.63 4.50
C HIS A 111 -11.02 -6.22 3.70
N GLN A 112 -12.18 -6.29 4.35
CA GLN A 112 -13.43 -6.69 3.71
C GLN A 112 -14.23 -5.47 3.24
N ILE A 113 -14.83 -5.57 2.06
CA ILE A 113 -15.69 -4.51 1.52
C ILE A 113 -17.15 -4.86 1.75
N ARG A 114 -17.91 -3.96 2.40
CA ARG A 114 -19.35 -4.13 2.62
C ARG A 114 -20.15 -3.81 1.37
N LYS A 115 -21.21 -4.58 1.13
CA LYS A 115 -22.17 -4.40 0.03
C LYS A 115 -23.40 -3.61 0.53
N GLY A 116 -23.75 -2.53 -0.17
CA GLY A 116 -25.02 -1.81 -0.01
C GLY A 116 -25.18 -0.88 1.21
N ARG A 117 -26.29 -0.10 1.23
CA ARG A 117 -26.76 0.68 2.38
C ARG A 117 -27.75 -0.17 3.19
N GLY A 118 -27.48 -0.40 4.47
CA GLY A 118 -28.51 -0.76 5.45
C GLY A 118 -28.49 -2.19 5.98
N ASN A 119 -27.76 -3.13 5.38
CA ASN A 119 -27.58 -4.47 5.95
C ASN A 119 -26.13 -4.67 6.42
N PRO A 120 -25.84 -4.61 7.73
CA PRO A 120 -24.47 -4.61 8.25
C PRO A 120 -23.69 -5.92 8.04
N LYS A 121 -24.30 -6.96 7.46
CA LYS A 121 -23.73 -8.32 7.35
C LYS A 121 -23.42 -8.79 5.93
N THR A 122 -23.64 -7.98 4.90
CA THR A 122 -23.34 -8.37 3.51
C THR A 122 -22.01 -7.80 3.05
N PHE A 123 -21.09 -8.66 2.64
CA PHE A 123 -19.76 -8.33 2.12
C PHE A 123 -19.62 -8.82 0.68
N TYR A 124 -18.72 -8.19 -0.08
CA TYR A 124 -18.30 -8.75 -1.37
C TYR A 124 -17.47 -10.02 -1.12
N PRO A 125 -17.54 -11.02 -2.02
CA PRO A 125 -16.79 -12.27 -1.88
C PRO A 125 -15.34 -12.12 -2.37
N PHE A 126 -14.72 -10.99 -2.03
CA PHE A 126 -13.30 -10.74 -2.22
C PHE A 126 -12.79 -9.88 -1.07
N VAL A 127 -11.52 -10.08 -0.72
CA VAL A 127 -10.86 -9.40 0.39
C VAL A 127 -9.49 -8.92 -0.04
N PHE A 128 -9.05 -7.80 0.52
CA PHE A 128 -7.70 -7.30 0.32
C PHE A 128 -6.83 -7.57 1.52
N ASN A 129 -5.62 -8.04 1.30
CA ASN A 129 -4.61 -8.10 2.33
C ASN A 129 -3.59 -6.99 2.17
N ASP A 130 -3.47 -6.21 3.23
CA ASP A 130 -2.41 -5.23 3.37
C ASP A 130 -1.37 -5.74 4.34
N MET A 131 -0.12 -5.40 4.06
CA MET A 131 1.00 -5.81 4.88
C MET A 131 2.13 -4.78 4.80
N MET A 132 3.14 -5.03 5.62
CA MET A 132 4.36 -4.25 5.65
C MET A 132 5.03 -4.17 4.26
N GLY A 133 5.61 -3.01 3.94
CA GLY A 133 6.25 -2.79 2.64
C GLY A 133 7.65 -3.37 2.55
N LEU A 134 8.15 -3.47 1.32
CA LEU A 134 9.55 -3.81 1.08
C LEU A 134 10.43 -2.59 1.38
N GLU A 135 11.47 -2.79 2.17
CA GLU A 135 12.49 -1.80 2.49
C GLU A 135 13.88 -2.33 2.13
N GLU A 136 14.86 -1.44 2.15
CA GLU A 136 16.27 -1.76 1.91
C GLU A 136 16.95 -2.28 3.17
N GLY A 137 17.71 -3.35 3.01
CA GLY A 137 18.34 -4.04 4.13
C GLY A 137 17.67 -5.38 4.38
N SER A 138 18.34 -6.15 5.22
CA SER A 138 17.90 -7.48 5.63
C SER A 138 17.10 -7.47 6.94
N ASP A 139 17.12 -6.32 7.63
CA ASP A 139 16.58 -6.02 8.95
C ASP A 139 15.52 -4.90 8.93
N SER A 140 15.00 -4.56 7.75
CA SER A 140 13.94 -3.58 7.55
C SER A 140 12.86 -4.08 6.58
N GLY A 141 11.64 -3.61 6.78
CA GLY A 141 10.47 -3.98 5.98
C GLY A 141 10.16 -5.48 6.01
N VAL A 142 9.20 -5.90 5.19
CA VAL A 142 8.82 -7.32 5.14
C VAL A 142 9.82 -8.13 4.33
N ARG A 143 10.06 -9.37 4.76
CA ARG A 143 10.92 -10.31 4.03
C ARG A 143 10.16 -10.90 2.85
N ALA A 144 10.90 -11.22 1.79
CA ALA A 144 10.31 -11.88 0.63
C ALA A 144 9.70 -13.24 1.01
N ASP A 145 10.33 -13.97 1.93
CA ASP A 145 9.86 -15.29 2.36
C ASP A 145 8.53 -15.21 3.13
N ASP A 146 8.33 -14.18 3.95
CA ASP A 146 7.06 -13.96 4.64
C ASP A 146 5.92 -13.66 3.66
N ILE A 147 6.21 -12.94 2.56
CA ILE A 147 5.24 -12.74 1.47
C ILE A 147 4.91 -14.06 0.79
N LYS A 148 5.90 -14.92 0.53
CA LYS A 148 5.68 -16.25 -0.05
C LYS A 148 4.82 -17.14 0.87
N LEU A 149 5.03 -17.06 2.18
CA LEU A 149 4.19 -17.73 3.18
C LEU A 149 2.77 -17.16 3.17
N ALA A 150 2.62 -15.84 3.11
CA ALA A 150 1.31 -15.19 2.99
C ALA A 150 0.56 -15.65 1.74
N MET A 151 1.27 -15.79 0.61
CA MET A 151 0.68 -16.29 -0.65
C MET A 151 0.14 -17.71 -0.53
N LYS A 152 0.82 -18.55 0.25
CA LYS A 152 0.42 -19.93 0.53
C LYS A 152 -0.65 -20.05 1.63
N GLY A 153 -1.06 -18.93 2.25
CA GLY A 153 -2.07 -18.90 3.32
C GLY A 153 -1.51 -19.17 4.73
N HIS A 154 -0.19 -19.19 4.89
CA HIS A 154 0.46 -19.52 6.17
C HIS A 154 0.55 -18.35 7.16
N VAL A 155 0.05 -17.16 6.82
CA VAL A 155 0.11 -15.98 7.70
C VAL A 155 -1.28 -15.65 8.23
N ILE A 156 -1.43 -15.61 9.55
CA ILE A 156 -2.72 -15.29 10.19
C ILE A 156 -2.96 -13.78 10.30
N GLU A 157 -4.23 -13.41 10.53
CA GLU A 157 -4.65 -12.03 10.77
C GLU A 157 -3.90 -11.41 11.96
N ASP A 158 -3.56 -10.12 11.84
CA ASP A 158 -2.83 -9.31 12.82
C ASP A 158 -1.41 -9.81 13.16
N HIS A 159 -0.86 -10.78 12.40
CA HIS A 159 0.53 -11.18 12.53
C HIS A 159 1.47 -9.98 12.32
N LYS A 160 2.39 -9.77 13.28
CA LYS A 160 3.40 -8.72 13.24
C LYS A 160 4.68 -9.26 12.61
N PHE A 161 5.05 -8.72 11.46
CA PHE A 161 6.27 -9.13 10.77
C PHE A 161 7.50 -8.71 11.56
N ASN A 162 8.43 -9.64 11.73
CA ASN A 162 9.74 -9.38 12.27
C ASN A 162 10.74 -9.21 11.11
N PRO A 163 11.35 -8.04 10.92
CA PRO A 163 12.28 -7.87 9.83
C PRO A 163 13.59 -8.66 10.04
N ALA A 164 13.95 -8.97 11.30
CA ALA A 164 15.18 -9.68 11.64
C ALA A 164 15.11 -11.19 11.34
N CYS A 165 13.94 -11.82 11.47
CA CYS A 165 13.75 -13.26 11.29
C CYS A 165 12.48 -13.54 10.48
N PRO A 166 12.53 -14.44 9.48
CA PRO A 166 11.32 -14.87 8.77
C PRO A 166 10.36 -15.59 9.71
N LEU A 167 9.08 -15.59 9.36
CA LEU A 167 8.06 -16.38 10.03
C LEU A 167 8.39 -17.87 9.90
N SER A 168 8.47 -18.56 11.04
CA SER A 168 8.66 -20.00 11.18
C SER A 168 7.35 -20.70 11.50
N ASP A 169 7.30 -22.02 11.34
CA ASP A 169 6.12 -22.82 11.64
C ASP A 169 5.85 -22.95 13.14
N GLU A 170 6.86 -22.76 13.99
CA GLU A 170 6.68 -22.70 15.45
C GLU A 170 6.11 -21.37 15.94
N ASP A 171 6.07 -20.33 15.10
CA ASP A 171 5.61 -19.02 15.50
C ASP A 171 4.07 -18.99 15.69
N PRO A 172 3.56 -18.30 16.73
CA PRO A 172 2.12 -18.13 16.94
C PRO A 172 1.38 -17.47 15.77
N GLY A 173 2.11 -16.80 14.87
CA GLY A 173 1.58 -16.15 13.68
C GLY A 173 1.44 -17.06 12.45
N TYR A 174 1.86 -18.32 12.56
CA TYR A 174 1.88 -19.27 11.46
C TYR A 174 0.62 -20.13 11.41
N ASN A 175 -0.02 -20.17 10.25
CA ASN A 175 -1.12 -21.07 9.97
C ASN A 175 -0.56 -22.42 9.48
N GLN A 176 -0.60 -23.42 10.33
CA GLN A 176 -0.08 -24.77 10.07
C GLN A 176 -0.78 -25.47 8.91
N THR A 177 -2.08 -25.24 8.74
CA THR A 177 -2.92 -25.97 7.78
C THR A 177 -3.80 -24.98 7.02
N PRO A 178 -3.23 -24.23 6.04
CA PRO A 178 -3.98 -23.27 5.27
C PRO A 178 -5.07 -23.95 4.45
N SER A 179 -6.29 -23.42 4.55
CA SER A 179 -7.41 -23.81 3.69
C SER A 179 -7.29 -23.15 2.32
N PRO A 180 -8.04 -23.62 1.30
CA PRO A 180 -8.11 -22.92 0.02
C PRO A 180 -8.50 -21.43 0.13
N ASP A 181 -9.36 -21.08 1.11
CA ASP A 181 -9.80 -19.69 1.36
C ASP A 181 -8.68 -18.79 1.92
N ASP A 182 -7.68 -19.38 2.59
CA ASP A 182 -6.55 -18.65 3.17
C ASP A 182 -5.50 -18.29 2.11
N ARG A 183 -5.47 -19.01 0.99
CA ARG A 183 -4.47 -18.82 -0.08
C ARG A 183 -4.74 -17.53 -0.85
N VAL A 184 -3.66 -16.89 -1.30
CA VAL A 184 -3.77 -15.69 -2.14
C VAL A 184 -4.08 -16.12 -3.58
N HIS A 185 -5.11 -15.50 -4.14
CA HIS A 185 -5.58 -15.78 -5.50
C HIS A 185 -5.07 -14.74 -6.50
N VAL A 186 -4.91 -13.49 -6.04
CA VAL A 186 -4.42 -12.38 -6.86
C VAL A 186 -3.31 -11.67 -6.11
N LEU A 187 -2.16 -11.53 -6.74
CA LEU A 187 -1.04 -10.76 -6.22
C LEU A 187 -0.94 -9.42 -6.97
N VAL A 188 -1.03 -8.31 -6.25
CA VAL A 188 -0.99 -6.95 -6.82
C VAL A 188 0.28 -6.23 -6.35
N CYS A 189 1.13 -5.87 -7.31
CA CYS A 189 2.31 -5.05 -7.06
C CYS A 189 1.95 -3.57 -7.12
N VAL A 190 2.21 -2.83 -6.05
CA VAL A 190 1.95 -1.38 -5.98
C VAL A 190 3.26 -0.61 -5.87
N ILE A 191 3.49 0.28 -6.84
CA ILE A 191 4.69 1.10 -6.97
C ILE A 191 4.26 2.56 -7.07
N SER A 192 4.94 3.45 -6.33
CA SER A 192 4.69 4.89 -6.41
C SER A 192 5.29 5.46 -7.69
N ALA A 193 4.48 6.19 -8.46
CA ALA A 193 4.95 6.94 -9.63
C ALA A 193 5.81 8.16 -9.24
N ASN A 194 5.81 8.55 -7.96
CA ASN A 194 6.63 9.64 -7.44
C ASN A 194 8.00 9.16 -6.94
N SER A 195 8.27 7.85 -6.98
CA SER A 195 9.59 7.32 -6.63
C SER A 195 10.53 7.56 -7.80
N SER A 196 11.62 8.30 -7.59
CA SER A 196 12.63 8.58 -8.61
C SER A 196 13.32 7.30 -9.10
N GLU A 197 13.47 6.31 -8.21
CA GLU A 197 14.08 5.01 -8.50
C GLU A 197 13.58 3.94 -7.51
N ILE A 198 13.60 2.67 -7.92
CA ILE A 198 13.46 1.52 -7.00
C ILE A 198 14.84 0.88 -6.90
N LYS A 199 15.37 0.79 -5.67
CA LYS A 199 16.73 0.29 -5.48
C LYS A 199 16.83 -1.21 -5.78
N GLU A 200 18.00 -1.62 -6.28
CA GLU A 200 18.28 -2.99 -6.72
C GLU A 200 17.93 -4.09 -5.70
N PRO A 201 18.22 -3.96 -4.38
CA PRO A 201 17.82 -4.98 -3.41
C PRO A 201 16.31 -5.19 -3.31
N ILE A 202 15.52 -4.13 -3.53
CA ILE A 202 14.06 -4.22 -3.55
C ILE A 202 13.61 -4.92 -4.84
N LEU A 203 14.21 -4.60 -5.99
CA LEU A 203 13.92 -5.27 -7.26
C LEU A 203 14.18 -6.79 -7.18
N GLN A 204 15.27 -7.20 -6.52
CA GLN A 204 15.58 -8.60 -6.29
C GLN A 204 14.52 -9.30 -5.43
N LYS A 205 14.10 -8.68 -4.31
CA LYS A 205 12.98 -9.19 -3.48
C LYS A 205 11.71 -9.34 -4.34
N MET A 206 11.40 -8.34 -5.16
CA MET A 206 10.21 -8.36 -6.04
C MET A 206 10.29 -9.44 -7.12
N SER A 207 11.48 -9.70 -7.71
CA SER A 207 11.65 -10.80 -8.67
C SER A 207 11.41 -12.15 -8.02
N SER A 208 12.00 -12.39 -6.85
CA SER A 208 11.83 -13.66 -6.11
C SER A 208 10.36 -13.93 -5.74
N ILE A 209 9.62 -12.90 -5.32
CA ILE A 209 8.19 -13.00 -5.04
C ILE A 209 7.40 -13.34 -6.31
N ARG A 210 7.70 -12.66 -7.42
CA ARG A 210 7.02 -12.88 -8.71
C ARG A 210 7.27 -14.29 -9.26
N GLU A 211 8.50 -14.81 -9.13
CA GLU A 211 8.84 -16.19 -9.50
C GLU A 211 8.02 -17.19 -8.69
N THR A 212 7.95 -17.01 -7.37
CA THR A 212 7.12 -17.86 -6.51
C THR A 212 5.64 -17.79 -6.90
N ALA A 213 5.14 -16.61 -7.28
CA ALA A 213 3.76 -16.43 -7.74
C ALA A 213 3.48 -17.20 -9.04
N ARG A 214 4.44 -17.21 -9.97
CA ARG A 214 4.35 -17.95 -11.23
C ARG A 214 4.29 -19.46 -10.98
N ASP A 215 5.14 -19.97 -10.09
CA ASP A 215 5.21 -21.41 -9.79
C ASP A 215 3.93 -21.90 -9.10
N LEU A 216 3.41 -21.10 -8.16
CA LEU A 216 2.12 -21.37 -7.51
C LEU A 216 0.98 -21.32 -8.51
N GLY A 217 0.97 -20.35 -9.42
CA GLY A 217 -0.05 -20.23 -10.47
C GLY A 217 -0.05 -21.43 -11.43
N SER A 218 1.13 -21.94 -11.79
CA SER A 218 1.24 -23.13 -12.65
C SER A 218 0.69 -24.37 -11.95
N THR A 219 0.97 -24.52 -10.65
CA THR A 219 0.48 -25.66 -9.84
C THR A 219 -1.04 -25.64 -9.59
N LEU A 220 -1.69 -24.47 -9.69
CA LEU A 220 -3.13 -24.31 -9.51
C LEU A 220 -3.94 -24.60 -10.79
N VAL A 221 -3.31 -24.61 -11.97
CA VAL A 221 -3.97 -24.89 -13.25
C VAL A 221 -4.02 -26.41 -13.55
N ASP A 222 -3.18 -27.19 -12.87
CA ASP A 222 -3.03 -28.63 -13.09
C ASP A 222 -3.83 -29.51 -12.09
N ASN A 223 -4.71 -28.93 -11.26
CA ASN A 223 -5.63 -29.66 -10.36
C ASN A 223 -7.08 -29.28 -10.63
#